data_AF-A0A5B9MAR4-F1
#
_entry.id   AF-A0A5B9MAR4-F1
#
_cell.length_a   1.000
_cell.length_b   1.000
_cell.length_c   1.000
_cell.angle_alpha   90.00
_cell.angle_beta   90.00
_cell.angle_gamma   90.00
#
_symmetry.space_group_name_H-M   'P 1'
#
loop_
_entity.id
_entity.type
_entity.pdbx_description
1 polymer ?
#
loop_
_entity_poly.entity_id
_entity_poly.type
_entity_poly.pdbx_seq_one_letter_code
_entity_poly.pdbx_strand_id
1 'polypeptide(L)' 'MMQTAIVRPVRNENSSAPPHSSGPEGFGYTLWRFDGSEWQIKKNCAVDGATVGPTPSVAGEFVGQLRATTCVAAAE' A
#
# COMPACT_ATOMS: atom_id res chain seq x y z
N MET A 1 37.60 -10.14 -9.14
CA MET A 1 36.63 -10.95 -8.37
C MET A 1 35.25 -10.44 -8.70
N MET A 2 34.41 -11.23 -9.38
CA MET A 2 33.06 -10.84 -9.80
C MET A 2 32.09 -11.46 -8.78
N GLN A 3 31.36 -10.65 -8.02
CA GLN A 3 30.46 -11.13 -6.96
C GLN A 3 29.07 -11.37 -7.55
N THR A 4 28.74 -12.63 -7.84
CA THR A 4 27.44 -13.04 -8.37
C THR A 4 26.41 -13.01 -7.24
N ALA A 5 25.48 -12.05 -7.29
CA ALA A 5 24.37 -11.99 -6.35
C ALA A 5 23.42 -13.18 -6.60
N ILE A 6 23.31 -14.09 -5.63
CA ILE A 6 22.35 -15.19 -5.67
C ILE A 6 20.98 -14.62 -5.27
N VAL A 7 20.14 -14.30 -6.27
CA VAL A 7 18.72 -14.01 -6.03
C VAL A 7 18.04 -15.32 -5.67
N ARG A 8 17.73 -15.50 -4.38
CA ARG A 8 16.88 -16.62 -3.94
C ARG A 8 15.45 -16.36 -4.43
N PRO A 9 14.79 -17.33 -5.08
CA PRO A 9 13.37 -17.19 -5.40
C PRO A 9 12.59 -17.13 -4.09
N VAL A 10 11.95 -15.99 -3.83
CA VAL A 10 10.96 -15.85 -2.76
C VAL A 10 9.89 -16.90 -3.02
N ARG A 11 9.70 -17.81 -2.07
CA ARG A 11 8.65 -18.83 -2.10
C ARG A 11 7.32 -18.12 -2.36
N ASN A 12 6.64 -18.58 -3.39
CA ASN A 12 5.32 -18.16 -3.82
C ASN A 12 4.28 -18.67 -2.81
N GLU A 13 4.33 -18.17 -1.58
CA GLU A 13 3.30 -18.37 -0.57
C GLU A 13 2.25 -17.29 -0.79
N ASN A 14 1.21 -17.64 -1.56
CA ASN A 14 -0.14 -17.10 -1.43
C ASN A 14 -0.21 -15.56 -1.22
N SER A 15 0.45 -14.77 -2.06
CA SER A 15 0.47 -13.29 -1.98
C SER A 15 -0.86 -12.60 -2.33
N SER A 16 -1.98 -13.33 -2.25
CA SER A 16 -3.33 -12.77 -2.35
C SER A 16 -3.87 -12.31 -1.00
N ALA A 17 -3.26 -12.72 0.13
CA ALA A 17 -3.59 -12.13 1.41
C ALA A 17 -2.94 -10.73 1.49
N PRO A 18 -3.73 -9.64 1.57
CA PRO A 18 -3.17 -8.34 1.89
C PRO A 18 -2.32 -8.46 3.17
N PRO A 19 -1.20 -7.73 3.30
CA PRO A 19 -0.47 -7.67 4.57
C PRO A 19 -1.47 -7.42 5.68
N HIS A 20 -1.49 -8.34 6.65
CA HIS A 20 -2.41 -8.32 7.78
C HIS A 20 -2.47 -6.90 8.34
N SER A 21 -3.64 -6.28 8.20
CA SER A 21 -4.08 -5.08 8.90
C SER A 21 -2.98 -4.05 9.20
N SER A 22 -2.58 -3.28 8.19
CA SER A 22 -1.78 -2.09 8.43
C SER A 22 -2.67 -0.97 8.98
N GLY A 23 -3.15 -1.11 10.22
CA GLY A 23 -3.94 -0.12 10.95
C GLY A 23 -4.31 -0.62 12.36
N PRO A 24 -4.36 0.24 13.38
CA PRO A 24 -4.60 -0.14 14.78
C PRO A 24 -5.95 -0.83 15.02
N GLU A 25 -6.90 -0.69 14.08
CA GLU A 25 -8.29 -1.15 14.22
C GLU A 25 -8.66 -2.23 13.19
N GLY A 26 -7.69 -2.71 12.39
CA GLY A 26 -7.96 -3.77 11.41
C GLY A 26 -8.73 -3.33 10.16
N PHE A 27 -8.91 -2.03 9.93
CA PHE A 27 -9.72 -1.50 8.83
C PHE A 27 -9.12 -1.62 7.42
N GLY A 28 -7.94 -2.22 7.30
CA GLY A 28 -7.21 -2.37 6.04
C GLY A 28 -6.40 -1.12 5.68
N TYR A 29 -6.01 -1.03 4.41
CA TYR A 29 -5.14 0.05 3.91
C TYR A 29 -5.50 0.44 2.48
N THR A 30 -5.04 1.61 2.05
CA THR A 30 -5.15 2.06 0.66
C THR A 30 -3.76 2.28 0.08
N LEU A 31 -3.52 1.74 -1.11
CA LEU A 31 -2.31 1.99 -1.89
C LEU A 31 -2.51 3.18 -2.81
N TRP A 32 -1.56 4.09 -2.74
CA TRP A 32 -1.46 5.28 -3.54
C TRP A 32 -0.27 5.16 -4.48
N ARG A 33 -0.44 5.61 -5.73
CA ARG A 33 0.63 5.73 -6.72
C ARG A 33 0.77 7.20 -7.11
N PHE A 34 1.99 7.71 -7.05
CA PHE A 34 2.28 9.03 -7.57
C PHE A 34 2.36 8.98 -9.11
N ASP A 35 1.63 9.85 -9.80
CA ASP A 35 1.64 9.90 -11.27
C ASP A 35 2.66 10.92 -11.85
N GLY A 36 3.32 11.68 -10.98
CA GLY A 36 4.22 12.78 -11.36
C GLY A 36 3.67 14.16 -10.98
N SER A 37 2.38 14.27 -10.71
CA SER A 37 1.71 15.49 -10.26
C SER A 37 1.01 15.28 -8.92
N GLU A 38 0.30 14.16 -8.76
CA GLU A 38 -0.52 13.88 -7.58
C GLU A 38 -0.57 12.40 -7.20
N TRP A 39 -1.07 12.13 -5.99
CA TRP A 39 -1.29 10.78 -5.49
C TRP A 39 -2.64 10.25 -5.96
N GLN A 40 -2.62 9.14 -6.69
CA GLN A 40 -3.80 8.46 -7.19
C GLN A 40 -4.03 7.15 -6.45
N ILE A 41 -5.29 6.80 -6.18
CA ILE A 41 -5.61 5.49 -5.59
C ILE A 41 -5.26 4.40 -6.60
N LYS A 42 -4.33 3.52 -6.22
CA LYS A 42 -3.95 2.34 -7.01
C LYS A 42 -4.72 1.09 -6.60
N LYS A 43 -4.97 0.93 -5.30
CA LYS A 43 -5.72 -0.20 -4.76
C LYS A 43 -6.38 0.19 -3.44
N ASN A 44 -7.67 -0.06 -3.34
CA ASN A 44 -8.40 0.00 -2.08
C ASN A 44 -8.41 -1.41 -1.45
N CYS A 45 -7.85 -1.54 -0.25
CA CYS A 45 -7.91 -2.75 0.57
C CYS A 45 -8.62 -2.47 1.92
N ALA A 46 -9.56 -1.51 1.94
CA ALA A 46 -10.46 -1.31 3.07
C ALA A 46 -11.32 -2.55 3.30
N VAL A 47 -11.58 -2.86 4.57
CA VAL A 47 -12.55 -3.89 4.98
C VAL A 47 -13.98 -3.32 4.97
N ASP A 48 -14.99 -4.18 5.00
CA ASP A 48 -16.40 -3.75 4.92
C ASP A 48 -16.75 -2.70 5.99
N GLY A 49 -17.35 -1.59 5.55
CA GLY A 49 -17.70 -0.45 6.40
C GLY A 49 -16.56 0.51 6.72
N ALA A 50 -15.33 0.25 6.26
CA ALA A 50 -14.22 1.18 6.39
C ALA A 50 -14.13 2.15 5.20
N THR A 51 -13.65 3.36 5.48
CA THR A 51 -13.38 4.40 4.48
C THR A 51 -11.90 4.47 4.17
N VAL A 52 -11.58 4.74 2.91
CA VAL A 52 -10.21 5.01 2.45
C VAL A 52 -9.60 6.12 3.29
N GLY A 53 -8.40 5.88 3.82
CA GLY A 53 -7.64 6.88 4.55
C GLY A 53 -7.27 8.08 3.67
N PRO A 54 -6.77 9.17 4.26
CA PRO A 54 -6.35 10.33 3.48
C PRO A 54 -5.23 9.98 2.49
N THR A 55 -5.07 10.83 1.48
CA THR A 55 -3.89 10.83 0.61
C THR A 55 -2.61 10.97 1.44
N PRO A 56 -1.47 10.43 0.99
CA PRO A 56 -0.19 10.67 1.65
C PRO A 56 0.10 12.17 1.76
N SER A 57 0.46 12.64 2.97
CA SER A 57 0.81 14.05 3.22
C SER A 57 2.19 14.43 2.69
N VAL A 58 3.02 13.44 2.36
CA VAL A 58 4.34 13.65 1.76
C VAL A 58 4.21 13.85 0.25
N ALA A 59 5.04 14.73 -0.31
CA ALA A 59 5.14 14.87 -1.76
C ALA A 59 5.66 13.58 -2.41
N GLY A 60 5.22 13.30 -3.63
CA GLY A 60 5.79 12.24 -4.45
C GLY A 60 7.15 12.64 -5.01
N GLU A 61 8.07 11.70 -5.05
CA GLU A 61 9.46 11.90 -5.49
C GLU A 61 9.69 11.43 -6.92
N PHE A 62 8.96 10.40 -7.37
CA PHE A 62 9.07 9.88 -8.74
C PHE A 62 7.78 9.18 -9.20
N VAL A 63 7.53 9.21 -10.51
CA VAL A 63 6.37 8.56 -11.14
C VAL A 63 6.39 7.06 -10.84
N GLY A 64 5.29 6.54 -10.30
CA GLY A 64 5.17 5.15 -9.90
C GLY A 64 5.55 4.85 -8.45
N GLN A 65 6.01 5.82 -7.67
CA GLN A 65 6.20 5.64 -6.24
C GLN A 65 4.91 5.18 -5.58
N LEU A 66 5.02 4.21 -4.67
CA LEU A 66 3.90 3.65 -3.93
C LEU A 66 3.96 4.05 -2.45
N ARG A 67 2.80 4.38 -1.89
CA ARG A 67 2.61 4.60 -0.45
C ARG A 67 1.35 3.90 0.02
N ALA A 68 1.33 3.51 1.29
CA ALA A 68 0.15 2.98 1.95
C ALA A 68 -0.31 3.97 3.02
N THR A 69 -1.62 4.21 3.09
CA THR A 69 -2.25 4.88 4.23
C THR A 69 -3.28 3.95 4.86
N THR A 70 -3.46 4.08 6.18
CA THR A 70 -4.40 3.26 6.95
C THR A 70 -5.84 3.67 6.63
N CYS A 71 -6.73 2.71 6.42
CA CYS A 71 -8.16 3.02 6.34
C CYS A 71 -8.72 3.36 7.73
N VAL A 72 -9.84 4.07 7.75
CA VAL A 72 -10.50 4.56 8.98
C VAL A 72 -11.95 4.07 9.03
N ALA A 73 -12.55 4.07 10.22
CA ALA A 73 -13.98 3.82 10.36
C ALA A 73 -14.80 4.82 9.51
N ALA A 74 -15.89 4.36 8.87
CA ALA A 74 -16.85 5.28 8.27
C ALA A 74 -17.48 6.16 9.36
N ALA A 75 -17.59 7.46 9.10
CA ALA A 75 -18.37 8.33 9.97
C ALA A 75 -19.87 7.99 9.79
N GLU A 76 -20.54 7.63 10.89
CA GLU A 76 -22.00 7.44 10.95
C GLU A 76 -22.78 8.74 10.72
#